data_AF-A0A349X939-F1
#
_entry.id   AF-A0A349X939-F1
#
_cell.length_a   1.000
_cell.length_b   1.000
_cell.length_c   1.000
_cell.angle_alpha   90.00
_cell.angle_beta   90.00
_cell.angle_gamma   90.00
#
_symmetry.space_group_name_H-M   'P 1'
#
loop_
_entity.id
_entity.type
_entity.pdbx_description
1 polymer ?
#
loop_
_entity_poly.entity_id
_entity_poly.type
_entity_poly.pdbx_seq_one_letter_code
_entity_poly.pdbx_strand_id
1 'polypeptide(L)'
;MRLATRSVLIISAVVLIAYPLWGVLYPDSYSDELTQHHEHALEFTLAQIKQASAWLWISNGVLALSFLLFASFLARPGRARLGIGGGIALMVYPFAQIFTEVMMATSMNAPGASIEISAEKILFIVFGLLKICLVQQIAQPMRATR
;
A
#
# COMPACT_ATOMS: atom_id res chain seq x y z
N MET A 1 6.38 -16.25 17.70
CA MET A 1 6.90 -15.39 16.61
C MET A 1 5.99 -15.34 15.39
N ARG A 2 5.63 -16.46 14.74
CA ARG A 2 4.79 -16.46 13.51
C ARG A 2 3.40 -15.82 13.67
N LEU A 3 2.76 -15.98 14.83
CA LEU A 3 1.45 -15.37 15.09
C LEU A 3 1.55 -13.84 15.21
N ALA A 4 2.52 -13.34 15.96
CA ALA A 4 2.74 -11.90 16.14
C ALA A 4 2.98 -11.19 14.81
N THR A 5 3.88 -11.71 13.96
CA THR A 5 4.14 -11.14 12.63
C THR A 5 2.89 -11.11 11.75
N ARG A 6 2.08 -12.18 11.79
CA ARG A 6 0.81 -12.22 11.04
C ARG A 6 -0.19 -11.19 11.55
N SER A 7 -0.33 -11.05 12.87
CA SER A 7 -1.22 -10.06 13.46
C SER A 7 -0.80 -8.65 13.09
N VAL A 8 0.50 -8.34 13.14
CA VAL A 8 1.03 -7.04 12.72
C VAL A 8 0.66 -6.76 11.26
N LEU A 9 0.93 -7.70 10.34
CA LEU A 9 0.60 -7.53 8.91
C LEU A 9 -0.90 -7.30 8.67
N ILE A 10 -1.76 -8.02 9.38
CA ILE A 10 -3.22 -7.89 9.25
C ILE A 10 -3.68 -6.53 9.80
N ILE A 11 -3.21 -6.16 10.99
CA ILE A 11 -3.55 -4.87 11.62
C ILE A 11 -3.06 -3.71 10.74
N SER A 12 -1.82 -3.76 10.24
CA SER A 12 -1.29 -2.77 9.32
C SER A 12 -2.12 -2.67 8.05
N ALA A 13 -2.56 -3.80 7.47
CA ALA A 13 -3.43 -3.79 6.30
C ALA A 13 -4.80 -3.15 6.59
N VAL A 14 -5.37 -3.42 7.76
CA VAL A 14 -6.63 -2.78 8.18
C VAL A 14 -6.46 -1.28 8.32
N VAL A 15 -5.38 -0.82 8.98
CA VAL A 15 -5.10 0.63 9.14
C VAL A 15 -4.87 1.30 7.79
N LEU A 16 -4.09 0.69 6.89
CA LEU A 16 -3.80 1.21 5.55
C LEU A 16 -5.08 1.43 4.73
N ILE A 17 -6.09 0.58 4.90
CA ILE A 17 -7.38 0.69 4.22
C ILE A 17 -8.30 1.67 4.96
N ALA A 18 -8.42 1.55 6.27
CA ALA A 18 -9.36 2.31 7.08
C ALA A 18 -9.04 3.81 7.06
N TYR A 19 -7.76 4.17 7.06
CA TYR A 19 -7.33 5.55 7.14
C TYR A 19 -7.79 6.42 5.95
N PRO A 20 -7.47 6.10 4.69
CA PRO A 20 -8.00 6.85 3.55
C PRO A 20 -9.50 6.60 3.33
N LEU A 21 -10.06 5.46 3.78
CA LEU A 21 -11.51 5.22 3.72
C LEU A 21 -12.28 6.23 4.60
N TRP A 22 -11.72 6.64 5.73
CA TRP A 22 -12.27 7.71 6.56
C TRP A 22 -12.45 9.01 5.76
N GLY A 23 -11.45 9.41 4.98
CA GLY A 23 -11.54 10.59 4.10
C GLY A 23 -12.55 10.45 2.95
N VAL A 24 -12.82 9.22 2.49
CA VAL A 24 -13.87 8.97 1.47
C VAL A 24 -15.28 9.10 2.06
N LEU A 25 -15.48 8.60 3.28
CA LEU A 25 -16.80 8.55 3.93
C LEU A 25 -17.15 9.85 4.65
N TYR A 26 -16.16 10.50 5.28
CA TYR A 26 -16.32 11.68 6.11
C TYR A 26 -15.26 12.75 5.76
N PRO A 27 -15.29 13.31 4.54
CA PRO A 27 -14.27 14.24 4.05
C PRO A 27 -14.12 15.50 4.92
N ASP A 28 -15.22 15.99 5.51
CA ASP A 28 -15.20 17.16 6.42
C ASP A 28 -14.31 16.94 7.65
N SER A 29 -14.32 15.72 8.20
CA SER A 29 -13.50 15.40 9.38
C SER A 29 -12.05 15.03 9.05
N TYR A 30 -11.78 14.74 7.78
CA TYR A 30 -10.47 14.35 7.27
C TYR A 30 -9.70 15.53 6.66
N SER A 31 -10.37 16.67 6.43
CA SER A 31 -9.76 17.88 5.88
C SER A 31 -8.56 18.34 6.71
N ASP A 32 -8.71 18.33 8.03
CA ASP A 32 -7.68 18.81 8.95
C ASP A 32 -6.39 17.99 8.82
N GLU A 33 -6.53 16.68 8.65
CA GLU A 33 -5.41 15.77 8.43
C GLU A 33 -4.71 16.05 7.09
N LEU A 34 -5.48 16.24 6.02
CA LEU A 34 -4.92 16.58 4.70
C LEU A 34 -4.20 17.93 4.73
N THR A 35 -4.70 18.90 5.48
CA THR A 35 -4.05 20.22 5.62
C THR A 35 -2.72 20.20 6.37
N GLN A 36 -2.51 19.22 7.25
CA GLN A 36 -1.21 19.06 7.92
C GLN A 36 -0.13 18.52 6.98
N HIS A 37 -0.49 17.66 6.03
CA HIS A 37 0.47 17.05 5.08
C HIS A 37 0.57 17.81 3.76
N HIS A 38 -0.39 18.68 3.47
CA HIS A 38 -0.42 19.51 2.27
C HIS A 38 -0.74 20.95 2.65
N GLU A 39 0.29 21.81 2.77
CA GLU A 39 0.14 23.24 3.09
C GLU A 39 -0.82 24.00 2.14
N HIS A 40 -1.09 23.44 0.95
CA HIS A 40 -1.99 24.00 -0.05
C HIS A 40 -3.45 23.52 0.09
N ALA A 41 -3.76 22.66 1.07
CA ALA A 41 -5.08 22.06 1.21
C ALA A 41 -6.12 22.95 1.91
N LEU A 42 -5.72 24.12 2.41
CA LEU A 42 -6.62 25.10 3.03
C LEU A 42 -7.73 25.59 2.08
N GLU A 43 -7.59 25.37 0.77
CA GLU A 43 -8.58 25.76 -0.25
C GLU A 43 -9.27 24.56 -0.91
N PHE A 44 -9.07 23.33 -0.42
CA PHE A 44 -9.69 22.15 -1.06
C PHE A 44 -11.18 22.05 -0.77
N THR A 45 -11.95 21.85 -1.84
CA THR A 45 -13.36 21.49 -1.72
C THR A 45 -13.51 20.07 -1.17
N LEU A 46 -14.64 19.79 -0.52
CA LEU A 46 -14.97 18.45 -0.02
C LEU A 46 -14.94 17.37 -1.12
N ALA A 47 -15.31 17.74 -2.34
CA ALA A 47 -15.25 16.84 -3.49
C ALA A 47 -13.79 16.45 -3.82
N GLN A 48 -12.86 17.40 -3.77
CA GLN A 48 -11.44 17.14 -4.01
C GLN A 48 -10.82 16.30 -2.89
N ILE A 49 -11.17 16.58 -1.64
CA ILE A 49 -10.75 15.77 -0.48
C ILE A 49 -11.21 14.32 -0.63
N LYS A 50 -12.48 14.11 -0.97
CA LYS A 50 -13.04 12.78 -1.17
C LYS A 50 -12.35 12.04 -2.32
N GLN A 51 -12.09 12.74 -3.43
CA GLN A 51 -11.42 12.16 -4.59
C GLN A 51 -9.97 11.78 -4.28
N ALA A 52 -9.21 12.64 -3.62
CA ALA A 52 -7.85 12.34 -3.19
C ALA A 52 -7.79 11.18 -2.20
N SER A 53 -8.71 11.17 -1.23
CA SER A 53 -8.85 10.06 -0.28
C SER A 53 -9.15 8.74 -1.00
N ALA A 54 -9.97 8.76 -2.06
CA ALA A 54 -10.24 7.58 -2.87
C ALA A 54 -8.99 7.08 -3.63
N TRP A 55 -8.17 7.99 -4.16
CA TRP A 55 -6.91 7.60 -4.80
C TRP A 55 -5.89 7.01 -3.81
N LEU A 56 -5.76 7.63 -2.63
CA LEU A 56 -4.95 7.09 -1.52
C LEU A 56 -5.46 5.72 -1.07
N TRP A 57 -6.79 5.53 -1.03
CA TRP A 57 -7.39 4.24 -0.69
C TRP A 57 -7.02 3.15 -1.69
N ILE A 58 -7.00 3.47 -2.98
CA ILE A 58 -6.61 2.53 -4.04
C ILE A 58 -5.13 2.13 -3.90
N SER A 59 -4.21 3.09 -3.77
CA SER A 59 -2.78 2.78 -3.66
C SER A 59 -2.46 2.03 -2.36
N ASN A 60 -3.02 2.46 -1.22
CA ASN A 60 -2.89 1.73 0.03
C ASN A 60 -3.52 0.34 -0.03
N GLY A 61 -4.57 0.15 -0.83
CA GLY A 61 -5.17 -1.16 -1.09
C GLY A 61 -4.16 -2.14 -1.70
N VAL A 62 -3.28 -1.68 -2.60
CA VAL A 62 -2.21 -2.52 -3.18
C VAL A 62 -1.20 -2.95 -2.11
N LEU A 63 -0.79 -2.03 -1.24
CA LEU A 63 0.12 -2.34 -0.13
C LEU A 63 -0.52 -3.28 0.91
N ALA A 64 -1.77 -3.00 1.28
CA ALA A 64 -2.55 -3.84 2.18
C ALA A 64 -2.72 -5.26 1.62
N LEU A 65 -2.98 -5.40 0.31
CA LEU A 65 -3.03 -6.70 -0.36
C LEU A 65 -1.69 -7.44 -0.23
N SER A 66 -0.55 -6.76 -0.39
CA SER A 66 0.78 -7.36 -0.17
C SER A 66 0.92 -7.95 1.23
N PHE A 67 0.44 -7.24 2.25
CA PHE A 67 0.51 -7.67 3.65
C PHE A 67 -0.42 -8.84 3.94
N LEU A 68 -1.66 -8.78 3.46
CA LEU A 68 -2.64 -9.87 3.63
C LEU A 68 -2.21 -11.16 2.94
N LEU A 69 -1.67 -11.06 1.71
CA LEU A 69 -1.12 -12.21 0.99
C LEU A 69 0.07 -12.82 1.72
N PHE A 70 0.92 -11.99 2.34
CA PHE A 70 2.05 -12.48 3.12
C PHE A 70 1.62 -13.11 4.44
N ALA A 71 0.68 -12.49 5.16
CA ALA A 71 0.10 -13.06 6.37
C ALA A 71 -0.56 -14.43 6.09
N SER A 72 -1.18 -14.56 4.92
CA SER A 72 -1.78 -15.81 4.43
C SER A 72 -0.72 -16.86 4.07
N PHE A 73 0.39 -16.45 3.45
CA PHE A 73 1.54 -17.33 3.21
C PHE A 73 2.17 -17.83 4.52
N LEU A 74 2.36 -16.96 5.51
CA LEU A 74 2.89 -17.34 6.83
C LEU A 74 1.97 -18.33 7.56
N ALA A 75 0.66 -18.26 7.32
CA ALA A 75 -0.30 -19.22 7.84
C ALA A 75 -0.20 -20.60 7.14
N ARG A 76 0.10 -20.60 5.83
CA ARG A 76 0.14 -21.80 4.98
C ARG A 76 1.35 -21.76 4.03
N PRO A 77 2.58 -22.04 4.51
CA PRO A 77 3.80 -21.90 3.71
C PRO A 77 3.82 -22.75 2.43
N GLY A 78 3.09 -23.87 2.40
CA GLY A 78 2.95 -24.70 1.20
C GLY A 78 2.29 -24.00 0.00
N ARG A 79 1.70 -22.82 0.19
CA ARG A 79 1.10 -22.00 -0.87
C ARG A 79 2.03 -20.87 -1.31
N ALA A 80 3.18 -21.22 -1.90
CA ALA A 80 4.18 -20.25 -2.37
C ALA A 80 3.61 -19.12 -3.25
N ARG A 81 2.56 -19.41 -4.05
CA ARG A 81 1.86 -18.43 -4.88
C ARG A 81 1.36 -17.22 -4.08
N LEU A 82 0.94 -17.39 -2.82
CA LEU A 82 0.51 -16.29 -1.96
C LEU A 82 1.67 -15.38 -1.58
N GLY A 83 2.82 -15.96 -1.21
CA GLY A 83 4.01 -15.19 -0.87
C GLY A 83 4.57 -14.43 -2.07
N ILE A 84 4.62 -15.09 -3.24
CA ILE A 84 5.04 -14.49 -4.51
C ILE A 84 4.07 -13.38 -4.92
N GLY A 85 2.75 -13.63 -4.90
CA GLY A 85 1.75 -12.61 -5.20
C GLY A 85 1.84 -11.40 -4.27
N GLY A 86 2.10 -11.63 -2.99
CA GLY A 86 2.38 -10.55 -2.04
C GLY A 86 3.68 -9.79 -2.37
N GLY A 87 4.71 -10.46 -2.88
CA GLY A 87 5.93 -9.79 -3.34
C GLY A 87 5.69 -8.92 -4.57
N ILE A 88 4.95 -9.45 -5.55
CA ILE A 88 4.56 -8.71 -6.77
C ILE A 88 3.72 -7.48 -6.40
N ALA A 89 2.72 -7.63 -5.55
CA ALA A 89 1.91 -6.50 -5.08
C ALA A 89 2.77 -5.40 -4.43
N LEU A 90 3.82 -5.79 -3.67
CA LEU A 90 4.75 -4.83 -3.07
C LEU A 90 5.58 -4.08 -4.12
N MET A 91 5.99 -4.77 -5.19
CA MET A 91 6.71 -4.14 -6.31
C MET A 91 5.81 -3.22 -7.14
N VAL A 92 4.51 -3.49 -7.19
CA VAL A 92 3.53 -2.68 -7.93
C VAL A 92 3.14 -1.42 -7.15
N TYR A 93 3.17 -1.46 -5.81
CA TYR A 93 2.75 -0.36 -4.95
C TYR A 93 3.36 1.01 -5.32
N PRO A 94 4.69 1.16 -5.56
CA PRO A 94 5.28 2.43 -5.96
C PRO A 94 4.67 3.05 -7.22
N PHE A 95 4.26 2.22 -8.19
CA PHE A 95 3.60 2.69 -9.41
C PHE A 95 2.17 3.15 -9.13
N ALA A 96 1.44 2.44 -8.26
CA ALA A 96 0.11 2.86 -7.81
C ALA A 96 0.18 4.18 -7.01
N GLN A 97 1.24 4.37 -6.23
CA GLN A 97 1.49 5.60 -5.48
C GLN A 97 1.81 6.78 -6.41
N ILE A 98 2.72 6.61 -7.38
CA ILE A 98 3.00 7.64 -8.40
C ILE A 98 1.73 8.01 -9.16
N PHE A 99 0.95 7.01 -9.58
CA PHE A 99 -0.32 7.27 -10.26
C PHE A 99 -1.29 8.07 -9.38
N THR A 100 -1.37 7.73 -8.09
CA THR A 100 -2.18 8.45 -7.10
C THR A 100 -1.73 9.91 -6.97
N GLU A 101 -0.42 10.16 -6.88
CA GLU A 101 0.15 11.51 -6.79
C GLU A 101 -0.25 12.36 -8.01
N VAL A 102 -0.14 11.79 -9.23
CA VAL A 102 -0.54 12.49 -10.47
C VAL A 102 -2.05 12.76 -10.50
N MET A 103 -2.88 11.78 -10.12
CA MET A 103 -4.33 11.96 -10.10
C MET A 103 -4.77 12.96 -9.02
N MET A 104 -4.12 12.96 -7.86
CA MET A 104 -4.38 13.94 -6.81
C MET A 104 -4.03 15.35 -7.27
N ALA A 105 -2.82 15.55 -7.81
CA ALA A 105 -2.38 16.86 -8.23
C ALA A 105 -3.25 17.45 -9.36
N THR A 106 -3.70 16.61 -10.30
CA THR A 106 -4.67 17.03 -11.33
C THR A 106 -6.04 17.36 -10.74
N SER A 107 -6.56 16.57 -9.80
CA SER A 107 -7.85 16.86 -9.15
C SER A 107 -7.83 18.13 -8.29
N MET A 108 -6.66 18.48 -7.74
CA MET A 108 -6.47 19.60 -6.83
C MET A 108 -6.05 20.89 -7.54
N ASN A 109 -5.83 20.87 -8.86
CA ASN A 109 -5.26 21.99 -9.62
C ASN A 109 -3.98 22.54 -8.99
N ALA A 110 -3.21 21.70 -8.30
CA ALA A 110 -2.00 22.10 -7.60
C ALA A 110 -0.87 22.31 -8.65
N PRO A 111 -0.35 23.54 -8.81
CA PRO A 111 0.80 23.76 -9.68
C PRO A 111 2.01 23.04 -9.09
N GLY A 112 2.63 22.15 -9.86
CA GLY A 112 3.83 21.43 -9.43
C GLY A 112 3.63 19.95 -9.08
N ALA A 113 2.75 19.24 -9.79
CA ALA A 113 2.72 17.77 -9.80
C ALA A 113 4.09 17.21 -10.24
N SER A 114 5.03 17.10 -9.30
CA SER A 114 6.34 16.53 -9.56
C SER A 114 6.24 15.02 -9.38
N ILE A 115 6.61 14.27 -10.41
CA ILE A 115 6.78 12.83 -10.28
C ILE A 115 8.00 12.62 -9.41
N GLU A 116 7.77 12.33 -8.13
CA GLU A 116 8.86 12.06 -7.21
C GLU A 116 9.24 10.57 -7.31
N ILE A 117 10.47 10.30 -7.73
CA ILE A 117 11.07 8.98 -7.58
C ILE A 117 11.94 9.03 -6.32
N SER A 118 11.42 8.52 -5.22
CA SER A 118 12.11 8.52 -3.92
C SER A 118 12.81 7.18 -3.65
N ALA A 119 13.80 7.21 -2.76
CA ALA A 119 14.48 6.00 -2.30
C ALA A 119 13.51 5.01 -1.63
N GLU A 120 12.45 5.52 -0.99
CA GLU A 120 11.38 4.70 -0.40
C GLU A 120 10.66 3.86 -1.45
N LYS A 121 10.27 4.47 -2.57
CA LYS A 121 9.61 3.79 -3.70
C LYS A 121 10.48 2.65 -4.25
N ILE A 122 11.79 2.86 -4.38
CA ILE A 122 12.75 1.82 -4.82
C ILE A 122 12.86 0.70 -3.77
N LEU A 123 12.88 1.06 -2.49
CA LEU A 123 13.01 0.12 -1.38
C LEU A 123 11.82 -0.86 -1.31
N PHE A 124 10.60 -0.43 -1.66
CA PHE A 124 9.47 -1.34 -1.83
C PHE A 124 9.67 -2.36 -2.96
N ILE A 125 10.27 -1.96 -4.08
CA ILE A 125 10.59 -2.88 -5.19
C ILE A 125 11.62 -3.90 -4.72
N VAL A 126 12.70 -3.45 -4.06
CA VAL A 126 13.75 -4.33 -3.55
C VAL A 126 13.20 -5.30 -2.51
N PHE A 127 12.38 -4.85 -1.56
CA PHE A 127 11.76 -5.74 -0.59
C PHE A 127 10.76 -6.71 -1.22
N GLY A 128 10.06 -6.30 -2.27
CA GLY A 128 9.21 -7.20 -3.06
C GLY A 128 10.01 -8.34 -3.70
N LEU A 129 11.15 -8.02 -4.31
CA LEU A 129 12.08 -9.01 -4.87
C LEU A 129 12.64 -9.94 -3.80
N LEU A 130 13.15 -9.38 -2.70
CA LEU A 130 13.70 -10.17 -1.58
C LEU A 130 12.65 -11.13 -1.01
N LYS A 131 11.41 -10.68 -0.87
CA LYS A 131 10.29 -11.51 -0.41
C LYS A 131 10.01 -12.66 -1.38
N ILE A 132 10.04 -12.41 -2.70
CA ILE A 132 9.87 -13.48 -3.71
C ILE A 132 10.99 -14.51 -3.58
N CYS A 133 12.25 -14.08 -3.53
CA CYS A 133 13.40 -14.96 -3.36
C CYS A 133 13.29 -15.81 -2.08
N LEU A 134 12.94 -15.18 -0.96
CA LEU A 134 12.77 -15.87 0.33
C LEU A 134 11.66 -16.93 0.26
N VAL A 135 10.52 -16.59 -0.35
CA VAL A 135 9.39 -17.53 -0.50
C VAL A 135 9.79 -18.73 -1.35
N GLN A 136 10.56 -18.52 -2.42
CA GLN A 136 11.06 -19.60 -3.26
C GLN A 136 12.00 -20.53 -2.48
N GLN A 137 12.93 -19.97 -1.70
CA GLN A 137 13.84 -20.75 -0.85
C GLN A 137 13.11 -21.55 0.22
N ILE A 138 12.06 -21.00 0.84
CA ILE A 138 11.25 -21.72 1.83
C ILE A 138 10.42 -22.83 1.17
N ALA A 139 9.94 -22.62 -0.06
CA ALA A 139 9.06 -23.56 -0.77
C ALA A 139 9.81 -24.73 -1.45
N GLN A 140 11.07 -24.56 -1.83
CA GLN A 140 11.91 -25.60 -2.45
C GLN A 140 12.11 -26.86 -1.58
N PRO A 141 12.51 -26.79 -0.29
CA PRO A 141 12.74 -27.97 0.54
C PRO A 141 11.45 -28.77 0.81
N MET A 142 10.27 -28.13 0.77
CA MET A 142 8.98 -28.82 0.94
C MET A 142 8.56 -29.64 -0.30
N ARG A 143 9.16 -29.40 -1.46
CA ARG A 143 8.87 -30.18 -2.68
C ARG A 143 9.77 -31.42 -2.83
N ALA A 144 10.93 -31.44 -2.18
CA ALA A 144 11.89 -32.55 -2.26
C ALA A 144 11.54 -33.73 -1.34
N THR A 145 10.56 -33.59 -0.45
CA THR A 145 10.09 -34.63 0.49
C THR A 145 8.72 -35.22 0.12
N ARG A 146 8.29 -35.08 -1.13
CA ARG A 146 7.12 -35.75 -1.70
C ARG A 146 7.55 -36.65 -2.85
#